data_AF-A0A6P7GZB7-F1
#
_entry.id   AF-A0A6P7GZB7-F1
#
_cell.length_a   1.000
_cell.length_b   1.000
_cell.length_c   1.000
_cell.angle_alpha   90.00
_cell.angle_beta   90.00
_cell.angle_gamma   90.00
#
_symmetry.space_group_name_H-M   'P 1'
#
loop_
_entity.id
_entity.type
_entity.pdbx_description
1 polymer ?
#
loop_
_entity_poly.entity_id
_entity_poly.type
_entity_poly.pdbx_seq_one_letter_code
_entity_poly.pdbx_strand_id
1 'polypeptide(L)'
;MRCAVAGCLSDNQKKNGDKSVRFHGFSKDLALEKLWVITCCREDKFNTKTSRICSKHFKQEDFERNLQHELLQYESKKGPKLKSDAFPSLHLPQSKSLFINQLQRQERPSKRESKRIVEQIIAQSR
;
A
#
# COMPACT_ATOMS: atom_id res chain seq x y z
N MET A 1 5.66 -9.94 -6.91
CA MET A 1 5.05 -9.83 -5.56
C MET A 1 4.84 -8.36 -5.32
N ARG A 2 3.58 -8.00 -5.11
CA ARG A 2 3.15 -6.62 -4.89
C ARG A 2 3.11 -6.29 -3.40
N CYS A 3 3.39 -5.03 -3.07
CA CYS A 3 3.24 -4.51 -1.71
C CYS A 3 1.80 -4.69 -1.21
N ALA A 4 1.65 -5.01 0.07
CA ALA A 4 0.36 -5.17 0.73
C ALA A 4 -0.30 -3.83 1.11
N VAL A 5 0.40 -2.70 1.04
CA VAL A 5 -0.19 -1.38 1.34
C VAL A 5 -1.05 -0.92 0.17
N ALA A 6 -2.30 -0.52 0.45
CA ALA A 6 -3.24 -0.04 -0.56
C ALA A 6 -2.68 1.17 -1.31
N GLY A 7 -2.85 1.16 -2.64
CA GLY A 7 -2.32 2.22 -3.52
C GLY A 7 -0.81 2.16 -3.78
N CYS A 8 -0.05 1.27 -3.12
CA CYS A 8 1.36 1.11 -3.39
C CYS A 8 1.60 0.31 -4.68
N LEU A 9 2.37 0.88 -5.60
CA LEU A 9 2.67 0.27 -6.91
C LEU A 9 3.98 -0.54 -6.92
N SER A 10 4.64 -0.68 -5.75
CA SER A 10 5.88 -1.45 -5.62
C SER A 10 5.62 -2.93 -5.88
N ASP A 11 6.32 -3.49 -6.88
CA ASP A 11 6.24 -4.89 -7.26
C ASP A 11 7.61 -5.40 -7.69
N ASN A 12 8.11 -6.46 -7.04
CA ASN A 12 9.42 -7.04 -7.35
C ASN A 12 9.44 -7.90 -8.63
N GLN A 13 8.29 -8.21 -9.22
CA GLN A 13 8.21 -8.98 -10.48
C GLN A 13 8.22 -8.06 -11.72
N LYS A 14 8.09 -6.74 -11.53
CA LYS A 14 8.11 -5.78 -12.63
C LYS A 14 9.53 -5.66 -13.20
N LYS A 15 9.71 -5.91 -14.50
CA LYS A 15 11.01 -5.82 -15.19
C LYS A 15 11.70 -4.46 -15.01
N ASN A 16 10.91 -3.38 -15.06
CA ASN A 16 11.35 -1.99 -14.85
C ASN A 16 11.01 -1.50 -13.43
N GLY A 17 10.91 -2.42 -12.47
CA GLY A 17 10.68 -2.10 -11.07
C GLY A 17 11.95 -1.57 -10.40
N ASP A 18 11.75 -0.76 -9.37
CA ASP A 18 12.83 -0.27 -8.52
C ASP A 18 13.43 -1.44 -7.71
N LYS A 19 14.62 -1.90 -8.12
CA LYS A 19 15.32 -3.06 -7.52
C LYS A 19 15.90 -2.77 -6.13
N SER A 20 15.96 -1.49 -5.72
CA SER A 20 16.40 -1.11 -4.38
C SER A 20 15.35 -1.46 -3.32
N VAL A 21 14.09 -1.58 -3.72
CA VAL A 21 12.97 -1.82 -2.82
C VAL A 21 12.96 -3.26 -2.34
N ARG A 22 13.04 -3.42 -1.02
CA ARG A 22 12.95 -4.72 -0.35
C ARG A 22 11.54 -4.95 0.16
N PHE A 23 11.17 -6.21 0.36
CA PHE A 23 9.84 -6.63 0.75
C PHE A 23 9.92 -7.44 2.03
N HIS A 24 9.22 -7.00 3.07
CA HIS A 24 9.32 -7.52 4.42
C HIS A 24 8.06 -8.28 4.82
N GLY A 25 8.26 -9.39 5.52
CA GLY A 25 7.20 -10.22 6.10
C GLY A 25 6.46 -9.49 7.19
N PHE A 26 5.18 -9.83 7.37
CA PHE A 26 4.45 -9.45 8.57
C PHE A 26 5.16 -10.02 9.79
N SER A 27 5.09 -9.27 10.90
CA SER A 27 5.65 -9.72 12.17
C SER A 27 5.03 -11.06 12.60
N LYS A 28 5.80 -11.85 13.36
CA LYS A 28 5.29 -13.07 14.00
C LYS A 28 4.46 -12.76 15.24
N ASP A 29 4.63 -11.57 15.81
CA ASP A 29 3.81 -11.09 16.91
C ASP A 29 2.42 -10.73 16.37
N LEU A 30 1.39 -11.41 16.90
CA LEU A 30 0.00 -11.24 16.52
C LEU A 30 -0.52 -9.81 16.75
N ALA A 31 -0.04 -9.11 17.77
CA ALA A 31 -0.46 -7.73 18.04
C ALA A 31 0.08 -6.78 16.97
N LEU A 32 1.37 -6.91 16.67
CA LEU A 32 2.04 -6.11 15.65
C LEU A 32 1.54 -6.46 14.24
N GLU A 33 1.28 -7.74 13.95
CA GLU A 33 0.68 -8.20 12.71
C GLU A 33 -0.68 -7.53 12.45
N LYS A 34 -1.54 -7.45 13.46
CA LYS A 34 -2.84 -6.75 13.35
C LYS A 34 -2.65 -5.28 13.01
N LEU A 35 -1.69 -4.61 13.65
CA LEU A 35 -1.39 -3.21 13.36
C LEU A 35 -0.92 -3.01 11.92
N TRP A 36 -0.07 -3.92 11.42
CA TRP A 36 0.38 -3.91 10.02
C TRP A 36 -0.79 -4.13 9.05
N VAL A 37 -1.73 -5.03 9.37
CA VAL A 37 -2.92 -5.25 8.54
C VAL A 37 -3.79 -4.00 8.47
N ILE A 38 -4.02 -3.34 9.61
CA ILE A 38 -4.81 -2.09 9.68
C ILE A 38 -4.15 -0.98 8.86
N THR A 39 -2.84 -0.79 9.02
CA THR A 39 -2.07 0.25 8.29
C THR A 39 -2.01 0.01 6.79
N CYS A 40 -2.15 -1.24 6.33
CA CYS A 40 -2.23 -1.54 4.90
C CYS A 40 -3.50 -0.97 4.23
N CYS A 41 -4.58 -0.76 4.99
CA CYS A 41 -5.86 -0.21 4.49
C CYS A 41 -6.39 -0.89 3.20
N ARG A 42 -6.20 -2.21 3.07
CA ARG A 42 -6.78 -2.99 1.97
C ARG A 42 -8.20 -3.42 2.33
N GLU A 43 -9.12 -3.25 1.38
CA GLU A 43 -10.51 -3.72 1.51
C GLU A 43 -10.62 -5.24 1.29
N ASP A 44 -9.71 -5.82 0.51
CA ASP A 44 -9.71 -7.24 0.20
C ASP A 44 -9.00 -8.08 1.28
N LYS A 45 -9.51 -9.30 1.50
CA LYS A 45 -8.85 -10.27 2.38
C LYS A 45 -7.57 -10.76 1.72
N PHE A 46 -6.44 -10.63 2.41
CA PHE A 46 -5.14 -11.15 1.97
C PHE A 46 -4.47 -11.99 3.05
N ASN A 47 -3.58 -12.89 2.63
CA ASN A 47 -2.86 -13.78 3.53
C ASN A 47 -1.57 -13.11 4.03
N THR A 48 -1.47 -12.82 5.32
CA THR A 48 -0.29 -12.20 5.96
C THR A 48 0.97 -13.05 5.89
N LYS A 49 0.84 -14.39 5.78
CA LYS A 49 1.99 -15.31 5.68
C LYS A 49 2.78 -15.12 4.38
N THR A 50 2.08 -14.86 3.28
CA THR A 50 2.68 -14.70 1.94
C THR A 50 2.80 -13.24 1.52
N SER A 51 1.96 -12.37 2.05
CA SER A 51 1.97 -10.94 1.74
C SER A 51 3.17 -10.24 2.37
N ARG A 52 3.62 -9.15 1.73
CA ARG A 52 4.79 -8.39 2.15
C ARG A 52 4.55 -6.89 2.01
N ILE A 53 5.16 -6.10 2.89
CA ILE A 53 5.19 -4.64 2.81
C ILE A 53 6.56 -4.20 2.30
N CYS A 54 6.60 -3.23 1.37
CA CYS A 54 7.87 -2.76 0.83
C CYS A 54 8.60 -1.80 1.78
N SER A 55 9.93 -1.74 1.68
CA SER A 55 10.81 -0.94 2.54
C SER A 55 10.46 0.56 2.58
N LYS A 56 9.79 1.09 1.55
CA LYS A 56 9.31 2.49 1.48
C LYS A 56 8.35 2.88 2.63
N HIS A 57 7.75 1.92 3.31
CA HIS A 57 6.80 2.19 4.39
C HIS A 57 7.43 2.19 5.79
N PHE A 58 8.73 1.87 5.89
CA PHE A 58 9.47 1.85 7.15
C PHE A 58 10.49 2.97 7.16
N LYS A 59 10.76 3.51 8.34
CA LYS A 59 11.84 4.47 8.53
C LYS A 59 13.18 3.75 8.54
N GLN A 60 14.26 4.47 8.27
CA GLN A 60 15.60 3.90 8.35
C GLN A 60 15.93 3.39 9.78
N GLU A 61 15.40 4.05 10.81
CA GLU A 61 15.54 3.66 12.22
C GLU A 61 14.83 2.36 12.59
N ASP A 62 13.86 1.92 11.78
CA ASP A 62 13.12 0.67 12.01
C ASP A 62 13.93 -0.57 11.58
N PHE A 63 15.06 -0.36 10.87
CA PHE A 63 15.94 -1.43 10.45
C PHE A 63 16.99 -1.75 11.50
N GLU A 64 17.31 -3.04 11.63
CA GLU A 64 18.42 -3.52 12.43
C GLU A 64 19.73 -3.05 11.81
N ARG A 65 20.54 -2.38 12.62
CA ARG A 65 21.85 -1.92 12.22
C ARG A 65 22.83 -3.09 12.26
N ASN A 66 23.41 -3.44 11.12
CA ASN A 66 24.36 -4.55 11.03
C ASN A 66 25.79 -4.00 10.96
N LEU A 67 26.46 -3.93 12.12
CA LEU A 67 27.82 -3.42 12.24
C LEU A 67 28.82 -4.17 11.36
N GLN A 68 28.62 -5.48 11.15
CA GLN A 68 29.49 -6.28 10.30
C GLN A 68 29.39 -5.83 8.83
N HIS A 69 28.20 -5.47 8.35
CA HIS A 69 28.05 -4.92 7.00
C HIS A 69 28.74 -3.56 6.85
N GLU A 70 28.60 -2.70 7.87
CA GLU A 70 29.24 -1.38 7.87
C GLU A 70 30.77 -1.49 7.86
N LEU A 71 31.33 -2.35 8.70
CA LEU A 71 32.78 -2.53 8.83
C LEU A 71 33.41 -3.24 7.63
N LEU A 72 32.72 -4.24 7.06
CA LEU A 72 33.24 -5.04 5.94
C LEU A 72 32.83 -4.50 4.56
N GLN A 73 32.09 -3.39 4.50
CA GLN A 73 31.48 -2.85 3.27
C GLN A 73 30.73 -3.92 2.46
N TYR A 74 30.10 -4.85 3.18
CA TYR A 74 29.45 -6.01 2.61
C TYR A 74 27.94 -5.91 2.77
N GLU A 75 27.20 -6.00 1.66
CA GLU A 75 25.74 -6.03 1.69
C GLU A 75 25.21 -7.46 1.58
N SER A 76 24.44 -7.92 2.57
CA SER A 76 23.77 -9.22 2.43
C SER A 76 22.79 -9.23 1.27
N LYS A 77 22.78 -10.34 0.51
CA LYS A 77 21.80 -10.58 -0.56
C LYS A 77 20.33 -10.51 -0.09
N LYS A 78 20.08 -10.72 1.21
CA LYS A 78 18.74 -10.70 1.82
C LYS A 78 18.25 -9.29 2.18
N GLY A 79 19.13 -8.28 2.14
CA GLY A 79 18.81 -6.91 2.52
C GLY A 79 18.76 -6.68 4.03
N PRO A 80 18.47 -5.43 4.46
CA PRO A 80 18.38 -5.07 5.88
C PRO A 80 17.20 -5.78 6.55
N LYS A 81 17.37 -6.19 7.80
CA LYS A 81 16.29 -6.76 8.62
C LYS A 81 15.53 -5.65 9.33
N LEU A 82 14.24 -5.84 9.55
CA LEU A 82 13.45 -4.96 10.42
C LEU A 82 13.63 -5.40 11.87
N LYS A 83 13.62 -4.43 12.79
CA LYS A 83 13.53 -4.69 14.22
C LYS A 83 12.21 -5.40 14.56
N SER A 84 12.16 -6.06 15.70
CA SER A 84 10.99 -6.82 16.13
C SER A 84 9.75 -5.96 16.42
N ASP A 85 9.96 -4.69 16.77
CA ASP A 85 8.94 -3.68 17.10
C ASP A 85 8.61 -2.74 15.93
N ALA A 86 9.30 -2.91 14.80
CA ALA A 86 9.09 -2.07 13.61
C ALA A 86 7.66 -2.19 13.09
N PHE A 87 7.06 -1.05 12.73
CA PHE A 87 5.77 -1.00 12.06
C PHE A 87 5.77 0.01 10.91
N PRO A 88 5.01 -0.25 9.83
CA PRO A 88 4.96 0.64 8.69
C PRO A 88 4.29 1.96 9.11
N SER A 89 5.06 3.04 9.06
CA SER A 89 4.63 4.37 9.49
C SER A 89 4.74 5.42 8.38
N LEU A 90 5.48 5.12 7.31
CA LEU A 90 5.70 6.04 6.19
C LEU A 90 4.83 5.72 4.98
N HIS A 91 4.49 6.76 4.21
CA HIS A 91 3.76 6.65 2.93
C HIS A 91 2.51 5.77 3.02
N LEU A 92 1.84 5.79 4.18
CA LEU A 92 0.60 5.07 4.37
C LEU A 92 -0.50 5.74 3.53
N PRO A 93 -1.48 4.96 3.04
CA PRO A 93 -2.61 5.50 2.31
C PRO A 93 -3.31 6.54 3.18
N GLN A 94 -3.20 7.80 2.77
CA GLN A 94 -3.93 8.86 3.42
C GLN A 94 -5.41 8.67 3.06
N SER A 95 -6.25 8.51 4.09
CA SER A 95 -7.70 8.30 4.01
C SER A 95 -8.47 9.29 3.12
N LYS A 96 -7.83 10.33 2.55
CA LYS A 96 -8.43 11.23 1.55
C LYS A 96 -8.89 10.53 0.27
N SER A 97 -8.16 9.51 -0.21
CA SER A 97 -8.49 8.82 -1.48
C SER A 97 -9.77 7.98 -1.38
N LEU A 98 -9.95 7.25 -0.29
CA LEU A 98 -11.16 6.46 -0.06
C LEU A 98 -12.38 7.37 0.10
N PHE A 99 -12.24 8.48 0.84
CA PHE A 99 -13.29 9.48 0.99
C PHE A 99 -13.69 10.12 -0.35
N ILE A 100 -12.72 10.58 -1.15
CA ILE A 100 -13.00 11.19 -2.46
C ILE A 100 -13.62 10.17 -3.44
N ASN A 101 -13.12 8.93 -3.47
CA ASN A 101 -13.69 7.89 -4.33
C ASN A 101 -15.11 7.48 -3.88
N GLN A 102 -15.38 7.46 -2.58
CA GLN A 102 -16.71 7.14 -2.02
C GLN A 102 -17.73 8.24 -2.33
N LEU A 103 -17.35 9.52 -2.19
CA LEU A 103 -18.15 10.67 -2.62
C LEU A 103 -18.46 10.62 -4.12
N GLN A 104 -17.43 10.43 -4.97
CA GLN A 104 -17.62 10.33 -6.42
C GLN A 104 -18.51 9.15 -6.82
N ARG A 105 -18.48 8.04 -6.07
CA ARG A 105 -19.33 6.86 -6.33
C ARG A 105 -20.79 7.12 -5.94
N GLN A 106 -21.05 7.87 -4.88
CA GLN A 106 -22.39 8.28 -4.44
C GLN A 106 -23.05 9.31 -5.37
N GLU A 107 -22.29 10.13 -6.07
CA GLU A 107 -22.83 11.12 -7.04
C GLU A 107 -23.22 10.52 -8.40
N ARG A 108 -22.75 9.31 -8.73
CA ARG A 108 -23.03 8.64 -10.03
C ARG A 108 -24.52 8.44 -10.36
N PRO A 109 -25.42 8.10 -9.42
CA PRO A 109 -26.84 7.95 -9.69
C PRO A 109 -27.48 9.29 -10.12
N SER A 110 -27.23 10.36 -9.36
CA SER A 110 -27.75 11.71 -9.66
C SER A 110 -27.25 12.19 -11.02
N LYS A 111 -25.95 12.03 -11.34
CA LYS A 111 -25.41 12.40 -12.65
C LYS A 111 -26.04 11.62 -13.81
N ARG A 112 -26.40 10.33 -13.60
CA ARG A 112 -27.11 9.51 -14.61
C ARG A 112 -28.54 10.00 -14.81
N GLU A 113 -29.22 10.35 -13.74
CA GLU A 113 -30.58 10.88 -13.78
C GLU A 113 -30.62 12.25 -14.48
N SER A 114 -29.75 13.18 -14.10
CA SER A 114 -29.62 14.47 -14.78
C SER A 114 -29.31 14.31 -16.26
N LYS A 115 -28.42 13.37 -16.62
CA LYS A 115 -28.12 13.08 -18.03
C LYS A 115 -29.34 12.58 -18.80
N ARG A 116 -30.14 11.68 -18.23
CA ARG A 116 -31.38 11.18 -18.85
C ARG A 116 -32.40 12.29 -19.06
N ILE A 117 -32.60 13.14 -18.04
CA ILE A 117 -33.53 14.28 -18.12
C ILE A 117 -33.10 15.22 -19.25
N VAL A 118 -31.81 15.56 -19.32
CA VAL A 118 -31.26 16.43 -20.37
C VAL A 118 -31.46 15.81 -21.76
N GLU A 119 -31.16 14.52 -21.94
CA GLU A 119 -31.37 13.82 -23.22
C GLU A 119 -32.85 13.84 -23.65
N GLN A 120 -33.78 13.67 -22.70
CA GLN A 120 -35.21 13.67 -22.96
C GLN A 120 -35.75 15.06 -23.34
N ILE A 121 -35.25 16.12 -22.69
CA ILE A 121 -35.57 17.52 -23.04
C ILE A 121 -35.05 17.84 -24.44
N ILE A 122 -33.82 17.47 -24.76
CA ILE A 122 -33.24 17.70 -26.08
C ILE A 122 -34.06 16.98 -27.17
N ALA A 123 -34.51 15.76 -26.91
CA ALA A 123 -35.32 14.99 -27.86
C ALA A 123 -36.72 15.58 -28.11
N GLN A 124 -37.31 16.29 -27.14
CA GLN A 124 -38.61 16.96 -27.28
C GLN A 124 -38.53 18.33 -27.96
N SER A 125 -37.32 18.88 -28.15
CA SER A 125 -37.08 20.17 -28.80
C SER A 125 -36.86 20.07 -30.32
N ARG A 126 -37.08 18.88 -30.91
CA ARG A 126 -37.09 18.60 -32.35
C ARG A 126 -38.49 18.24 -32.81
#